data_AF-A0A193SG42-F1
#
_entry.id   AF-A0A193SG42-F1
#
_cell.length_a   1.000
_cell.length_b   1.000
_cell.length_c   1.000
_cell.angle_alpha   90.00
_cell.angle_beta   90.00
_cell.angle_gamma   90.00
#
_symmetry.space_group_name_H-M   'P 1'
#
loop_
_entity.id
_entity.type
_entity.pdbx_description
1 polymer ?
#
loop_
_entity_poly.entity_id
_entity_poly.type
_entity_poly.pdbx_seq_one_letter_code
_entity_poly.pdbx_strand_id
1 'polypeptide(L)'
;MAKKPARPANLKRAPLPKRTAYTPEFKKSWKRHNDAGRQPMTEARDVMRMLWEGDTLPAQYLDHELQGEWAGNRECHIRGDFLLVVTATVKMTP
;
A
#
# COMPACT_ATOMS: atom_id res chain seq x y z
N MET A 1 12.69 -40.09 -17.18
CA MET A 1 13.04 -38.88 -17.95
C MET A 1 13.65 -37.87 -17.00
N ALA A 2 14.93 -37.51 -17.15
CA ALA A 2 15.62 -36.60 -16.22
C ALA A 2 15.18 -35.15 -16.45
N LYS A 3 14.73 -34.46 -15.39
CA LYS A 3 14.33 -33.05 -15.42
C LYS A 3 15.59 -32.19 -15.63
N LYS A 4 15.64 -31.40 -16.71
CA LYS A 4 16.77 -30.52 -17.02
C LYS A 4 16.97 -29.51 -15.87
N PRO A 5 18.20 -29.25 -15.40
CA PRO A 5 18.43 -28.30 -14.31
C PRO A 5 18.04 -26.88 -14.74
N ALA A 6 17.41 -26.15 -13.82
CA ALA A 6 17.04 -24.75 -14.02
C ALA A 6 18.30 -23.91 -14.21
N ARG A 7 18.28 -23.01 -15.20
CA ARG A 7 19.37 -22.04 -15.40
C ARG A 7 19.46 -21.11 -14.19
N PRO A 8 20.67 -20.74 -13.73
CA PRO A 8 20.84 -19.84 -12.59
C PRO A 8 20.18 -18.48 -12.88
N ALA A 9 19.57 -17.88 -11.86
CA ALA A 9 18.94 -16.57 -11.97
C ALA A 9 19.98 -15.54 -12.43
N ASN A 10 19.67 -14.80 -13.51
CA ASN A 10 20.55 -13.76 -14.01
C ASN A 10 20.46 -12.54 -13.09
N LEU A 11 21.51 -12.30 -12.31
CA LEU A 11 21.62 -11.21 -11.33
C LEU A 11 21.48 -9.80 -11.93
N LYS A 12 21.51 -9.66 -13.27
CA LYS A 12 21.29 -8.38 -13.97
C LYS A 12 19.82 -8.10 -14.28
N ARG A 13 18.88 -8.98 -13.92
CA ARG A 13 17.44 -8.84 -14.22
C ARG A 13 16.68 -8.51 -12.93
N ALA A 14 15.81 -7.50 -13.00
CA ALA A 14 14.90 -7.13 -11.92
C ALA A 14 13.47 -7.02 -12.48
N PRO A 15 12.44 -7.32 -11.66
CA PRO A 15 11.05 -7.06 -12.04
C PRO A 15 10.81 -5.55 -12.16
N LEU A 16 9.76 -5.18 -12.90
CA LEU A 16 9.34 -3.78 -12.97
C LEU A 16 9.02 -3.27 -11.55
N PRO A 17 9.53 -2.09 -11.14
CA PRO A 17 9.19 -1.52 -9.84
C PRO A 17 7.67 -1.34 -9.69
N LYS A 18 7.19 -1.45 -8.44
CA LYS A 18 5.81 -1.07 -8.09
C LYS A 18 5.58 0.38 -8.52
N ARG A 19 4.33 0.76 -8.76
CA ARG A 19 3.92 2.16 -9.06
C ARG A 19 2.95 2.64 -8.01
N THR A 20 3.17 3.84 -7.46
CA THR A 20 2.19 4.55 -6.63
C THR A 20 1.35 5.49 -7.48
N ALA A 21 0.09 5.66 -7.09
CA ALA A 21 -0.78 6.69 -7.64
C ALA A 21 -1.60 7.31 -6.51
N TYR A 22 -1.90 8.60 -6.65
CA TYR A 22 -2.69 9.36 -5.68
C TYR A 22 -3.91 9.95 -6.37
N THR A 23 -5.09 9.74 -5.79
CA THR A 23 -6.32 10.37 -6.29
C THR A 23 -6.29 11.89 -6.02
N PRO A 24 -7.02 12.70 -6.81
CA PRO A 24 -7.18 14.12 -6.52
C PRO A 24 -7.74 14.37 -5.10
N GLU A 25 -8.69 13.54 -4.66
CA GLU A 25 -9.32 13.59 -3.34
C GLU A 25 -8.30 13.34 -2.24
N PHE A 26 -7.44 12.33 -2.42
CA PHE A 26 -6.34 12.05 -1.49
C PHE A 26 -5.40 13.24 -1.37
N LYS A 27 -4.95 13.82 -2.49
CA LYS A 27 -4.03 14.98 -2.46
C LYS A 27 -4.65 16.18 -1.72
N LYS A 28 -5.93 16.44 -1.95
CA LYS A 28 -6.67 17.51 -1.26
C LYS A 28 -6.80 17.23 0.24
N SER A 29 -7.16 16.00 0.61
CA SER A 29 -7.27 15.58 2.01
C SER A 29 -5.91 15.67 2.73
N TRP A 30 -4.86 15.14 2.10
CA TRP A 30 -3.49 15.22 2.62
C TRP A 30 -3.07 16.65 2.91
N LYS A 31 -3.24 17.55 1.93
CA LYS A 31 -2.91 18.98 2.12
C LYS A 31 -3.69 19.59 3.29
N ARG A 32 -5.00 19.37 3.35
CA ARG A 32 -5.85 19.89 4.43
C ARG A 32 -5.39 19.42 5.81
N HIS A 33 -5.07 18.14 5.97
CA HIS A 33 -4.64 17.59 7.26
C HIS A 33 -3.23 18.01 7.63
N ASN A 34 -2.33 18.12 6.65
CA ASN A 34 -0.98 18.62 6.84
C ASN A 34 -0.97 20.08 7.27
N ASP A 35 -1.71 20.94 6.57
CA ASP A 35 -1.80 22.37 6.89
C ASP A 35 -2.45 22.60 8.27
N ALA A 36 -3.40 21.74 8.66
CA ALA A 36 -4.07 21.86 9.96
C ALA A 36 -3.18 21.43 11.14
N GLY A 37 -2.16 20.60 10.93
CA GLY A 37 -1.22 20.16 11.99
C GLY A 37 -1.85 19.32 13.12
N ARG A 38 -3.09 18.86 12.97
CA ARG A 38 -3.84 18.11 14.01
C ARG A 38 -3.70 16.60 13.91
N GLN A 39 -3.34 16.10 12.73
CA GLN A 39 -3.28 14.66 12.45
C GLN A 39 -1.82 14.19 12.37
N PRO A 40 -1.54 12.93 12.72
CA PRO A 40 -0.18 12.37 12.69
C PRO A 40 0.25 12.05 11.25
N MET A 41 0.53 13.09 10.46
CA MET A 41 0.87 12.95 9.03
C MET A 41 2.15 12.14 8.79
N THR A 42 3.11 12.19 9.73
CA THR A 42 4.33 11.38 9.68
C THR A 42 4.02 9.89 9.83
N GLU A 43 3.13 9.54 10.76
CA GLU A 43 2.69 8.15 10.95
C GLU A 43 1.91 7.63 9.73
N ALA A 44 1.05 8.46 9.13
CA ALA A 44 0.38 8.11 7.88
C ALA A 44 1.37 7.81 6.74
N ARG A 45 2.45 8.61 6.63
CA ARG A 45 3.53 8.36 5.66
C ARG A 45 4.26 7.05 5.93
N ASP A 46 4.53 6.73 7.20
CA ASP A 46 5.19 5.49 7.58
C ASP A 46 4.34 4.26 7.25
N VAL A 47 3.03 4.33 7.45
CA VAL A 47 2.08 3.29 7.02
C VAL A 47 2.11 3.10 5.51
N MET A 48 2.12 4.19 4.73
CA MET A 48 2.26 4.11 3.27
C MET A 48 3.57 3.45 2.83
N ARG A 49 4.68 3.68 3.55
CA ARG A 49 5.97 3.01 3.29
C ARG A 49 5.86 1.50 3.54
N MET A 50 5.32 1.08 4.69
CA MET A 50 5.16 -0.34 5.02
C MET A 50 4.31 -1.07 3.97
N LEU A 51 3.20 -0.45 3.54
CA LEU A 51 2.36 -0.97 2.45
C LEU A 51 3.12 -1.09 1.12
N TRP A 52 3.97 -0.11 0.81
CA TRP A 52 4.79 -0.13 -0.40
C TRP A 52 5.83 -1.26 -0.39
N GLU A 53 6.49 -1.46 0.75
CA GLU A 53 7.48 -2.52 0.96
C GLU A 53 6.79 -3.91 0.91
N GLY A 54 5.51 -3.98 1.27
CA GLY A 54 4.75 -5.22 1.37
C GLY A 54 4.86 -5.84 2.76
N ASP A 55 5.21 -5.01 3.75
CA ASP A 55 5.29 -5.42 5.15
C ASP A 55 3.89 -5.65 5.73
N THR A 56 3.85 -6.48 6.76
CA THR A 56 2.63 -6.67 7.55
C THR A 56 2.42 -5.44 8.44
N LEU A 57 1.27 -4.78 8.31
CA LEU A 57 0.93 -3.66 9.18
C LEU A 57 0.72 -4.13 10.63
N PRO A 58 1.27 -3.41 11.63
CA PRO A 58 0.94 -3.63 13.03
C PRO A 58 -0.57 -3.62 13.30
N ALA A 59 -1.04 -4.50 14.19
CA ALA A 59 -2.47 -4.68 14.49
C ALA A 59 -3.17 -3.38 14.95
N GLN A 60 -2.42 -2.43 15.53
CA GLN A 60 -2.93 -1.13 15.94
C GLN A 60 -3.52 -0.30 14.78
N TYR A 61 -3.10 -0.59 13.54
CA TYR A 61 -3.61 0.09 12.36
C TYR A 61 -4.94 -0.47 11.86
N LEU A 62 -5.47 -1.51 12.52
CA LEU A 62 -6.79 -2.11 12.23
C LEU A 62 -7.02 -2.30 10.73
N ASP A 63 -5.99 -2.76 10.02
CA ASP A 63 -6.06 -2.93 8.58
C ASP A 63 -7.09 -4.01 8.24
N HIS A 64 -8.03 -3.67 7.38
CA HIS A 64 -9.06 -4.59 6.93
C HIS A 64 -9.51 -4.28 5.50
N GLU A 65 -10.04 -5.28 4.82
CA GLU A 65 -10.62 -5.13 3.49
C GLU A 65 -12.02 -4.50 3.60
N LEU A 66 -12.29 -3.50 2.75
CA LEU A 66 -13.60 -2.89 2.63
C LEU A 66 -14.55 -3.80 1.85
N GLN A 67 -15.85 -3.61 2.05
CA GLN A 67 -16.90 -4.44 1.42
C GLN A 67 -17.79 -3.60 0.49
N GLY A 68 -18.63 -4.28 -0.31
CA GLY A 68 -19.59 -3.64 -1.21
C GLY A 68 -18.91 -2.91 -2.37
N GLU A 69 -19.34 -1.69 -2.67
CA GLU A 69 -18.77 -0.82 -3.72
C GLU A 69 -17.27 -0.52 -3.52
N TRP A 70 -16.75 -0.75 -2.31
CA TRP A 70 -15.35 -0.54 -1.96
C TRP A 70 -14.54 -1.84 -1.90
N ALA A 71 -15.11 -2.99 -2.30
CA ALA A 71 -14.42 -4.27 -2.34
C ALA A 71 -13.10 -4.20 -3.13
N GLY A 72 -12.05 -4.86 -2.62
CA GLY A 72 -10.68 -4.80 -3.15
C GLY A 72 -9.88 -3.56 -2.72
N ASN A 73 -10.48 -2.64 -1.96
CA ASN A 73 -9.75 -1.61 -1.22
C ASN A 73 -9.55 -2.04 0.23
N ARG A 74 -8.52 -1.52 0.87
CA ARG A 74 -8.25 -1.69 2.30
C ARG A 74 -8.34 -0.35 3.00
N GLU A 75 -8.74 -0.39 4.26
CA GLU A 75 -8.73 0.76 5.15
C GLU A 75 -7.81 0.47 6.35
N CYS A 76 -6.97 1.46 6.68
CA CYS A 76 -6.11 1.43 7.85
C CYS A 76 -6.41 2.63 8.76
N HIS A 77 -6.57 2.39 10.05
CA HIS A 77 -6.71 3.41 11.09
C HIS A 77 -5.34 3.90 11.53
N ILE A 78 -4.97 5.13 11.18
CA ILE A 78 -3.72 5.72 11.64
C ILE A 78 -3.85 6.07 13.14
N ARG A 79 -4.89 6.84 13.50
CA ARG A 79 -5.26 7.19 14.88
C ARG A 79 -6.74 7.51 14.97
N GLY A 80 -7.50 6.81 15.82
CA GLY A 80 -8.94 7.04 15.99
C GLY A 80 -9.66 6.97 14.63
N ASP A 81 -10.35 8.06 14.29
CA ASP A 81 -11.09 8.19 13.03
C ASP A 81 -10.25 8.77 11.87
N PHE A 82 -8.92 8.83 12.02
CA PHE A 82 -8.02 9.22 10.93
C PHE A 82 -7.61 8.01 10.11
N LEU A 83 -8.27 7.84 8.97
CA LEU A 83 -8.22 6.64 8.14
C LEU A 83 -7.38 6.87 6.88
N LEU A 84 -6.73 5.80 6.41
CA LEU A 84 -6.05 5.72 5.13
C LEU A 84 -6.70 4.61 4.29
N VAL A 85 -7.28 4.97 3.15
CA VAL A 85 -7.84 4.00 2.20
C VAL A 85 -6.84 3.77 1.07
N VAL A 86 -6.55 2.50 0.77
CA VAL A 86 -5.56 2.09 -0.22
C VAL A 86 -6.07 0.97 -1.12
N THR A 87 -5.62 0.96 -2.37
CA THR A 87 -5.87 -0.12 -3.32
C THR A 87 -4.54 -0.77 -3.67
N ALA A 88 -4.39 -2.07 -3.40
CA ALA A 88 -3.21 -2.83 -3.80
C ALA A 88 -3.56 -3.72 -4.99
N THR A 89 -3.12 -3.36 -6.19
CA THR A 89 -3.33 -4.18 -7.38
C THR A 89 -2.08 -5.01 -7.67
N VAL A 90 -2.18 -6.33 -7.54
CA VAL A 90 -1.17 -7.27 -8.06
C VAL A 90 -1.68 -7.79 -9.40
N LYS A 91 -1.16 -7.25 -10.51
CA LYS A 91 -1.44 -7.81 -11.85
C LYS A 91 -0.43 -8.94 -12.11
N MET A 92 -0.89 -10.17 -11.99
CA MET A 92 -0.16 -11.34 -12.48
C MET A 92 -0.64 -11.56 -13.92
N THR A 93 0.11 -11.06 -14.89
CA THR A 93 -0.12 -11.43 -16.31
C THR A 93 0.32 -12.87 -16.53
N PRO A 94 -0.44 -13.69 -17.29
CA PRO A 94 -0.06 -15.06 -17.62
C PRO A 94 1.24 -15.12 -18.43
#